data_AF-A0A1H0I308-F1
#
_entry.id   AF-A0A1H0I308-F1
#
_cell.length_a   1.000
_cell.length_b   1.000
_cell.length_c   1.000
_cell.angle_alpha   90.00
_cell.angle_beta   90.00
_cell.angle_gamma   90.00
#
_symmetry.space_group_name_H-M   'P 1'
#
loop_
_entity.id
_entity.type
_entity.pdbx_description
1 polymer ?
#
loop_
_entity_poly.entity_id
_entity_poly.type
_entity_poly.pdbx_seq_one_letter_code
_entity_poly.pdbx_strand_id
1 'polypeptide(L)'
;MNLLIIRLLIFAVLFYAGLKLFGMYRQWQRDRLTQEREDQQQDGGHMVRCRWCEVHLPENEALRNDGQWFCSSAHRDRFLQEQKQHPRDNDTDQ
;
A
#
# COMPACT_ATOMS: atom_id res chain seq x y z
N MET A 1 -29.49 -6.21 -31.67
CA MET A 1 -29.30 -6.59 -30.25
C MET A 1 -27.94 -7.23 -29.95
N ASN A 2 -27.22 -7.79 -30.94
CA ASN A 2 -25.99 -8.57 -30.69
C ASN A 2 -24.71 -7.72 -30.51
N LEU A 3 -24.67 -6.50 -31.05
CA LEU A 3 -23.50 -5.61 -30.95
C LEU A 3 -23.23 -5.12 -29.53
N LEU A 4 -24.28 -4.95 -28.72
CA LEU A 4 -24.13 -4.55 -27.31
C LEU A 4 -23.57 -5.69 -26.46
N ILE A 5 -23.94 -6.94 -26.77
CA ILE A 5 -23.46 -8.14 -26.09
C ILE A 5 -21.95 -8.35 -26.38
N ILE A 6 -21.53 -8.21 -27.64
CA ILE A 6 -20.11 -8.31 -28.02
C ILE A 6 -19.27 -7.25 -27.32
N ARG A 7 -19.75 -6.00 -27.26
CA ARG A 7 -19.05 -4.90 -26.60
C ARG A 7 -18.92 -5.14 -25.09
N LEU A 8 -19.98 -5.62 -24.43
CA LEU A 8 -19.96 -5.99 -23.01
C LEU A 8 -19.00 -7.14 -22.71
N LEU A 9 -18.97 -8.17 -23.58
CA LEU A 9 -18.03 -9.29 -23.44
C LEU A 9 -16.58 -8.83 -23.51
N ILE A 10 -16.24 -7.93 -24.43
CA ILE A 10 -14.88 -7.37 -24.53
C ILE A 10 -14.50 -6.63 -23.25
N PHE A 11 -15.40 -5.78 -22.71
CA PHE A 11 -15.14 -5.08 -21.45
C PHE A 11 -14.96 -6.03 -20.26
N ALA A 12 -15.78 -7.07 -20.15
CA ALA A 12 -15.67 -8.06 -19.09
C ALA A 12 -14.33 -8.80 -19.13
N VAL A 13 -13.89 -9.22 -20.33
CA VAL A 13 -12.60 -9.89 -20.53
C VAL A 13 -11.42 -8.96 -20.19
N LEU A 14 -11.45 -7.71 -20.66
CA LEU A 14 -10.39 -6.73 -20.36
C LEU A 14 -10.30 -6.43 -18.86
N PHE A 15 -11.44 -6.27 -18.19
CA PHE A 15 -11.47 -6.01 -16.75
C PHE A 15 -10.94 -7.20 -15.95
N TYR A 16 -11.33 -8.42 -16.33
CA TYR A 16 -10.84 -9.64 -15.69
C TYR A 16 -9.34 -9.85 -15.91
N ALA A 17 -8.85 -9.63 -17.13
CA ALA A 17 -7.42 -9.67 -17.44
C ALA A 17 -6.64 -8.63 -16.63
N GLY A 18 -7.14 -7.40 -16.52
CA GLY A 18 -6.54 -6.34 -15.71
C GLY A 18 -6.46 -6.69 -14.22
N LEU A 19 -7.55 -7.20 -13.63
CA LEU A 19 -7.57 -7.66 -12.24
C LEU A 19 -6.62 -8.83 -12.00
N LYS A 20 -6.57 -9.79 -12.93
CA LYS A 20 -5.68 -10.96 -12.84
C LYS A 20 -4.20 -10.54 -12.95
N LEU A 21 -3.88 -9.59 -13.83
CA LEU A 21 -2.53 -9.04 -13.96
C LEU A 21 -2.13 -8.23 -12.70
N PHE A 22 -3.04 -7.43 -12.16
CA PHE A 22 -2.82 -6.68 -10.93
C PHE A 22 -2.57 -7.60 -9.72
N GLY A 23 -3.35 -8.69 -9.61
CA GLY A 23 -3.14 -9.72 -8.59
C GLY A 23 -1.79 -10.43 -8.75
N MET A 24 -1.43 -10.80 -9.98
CA MET A 24 -0.16 -11.47 -10.29
C MET A 24 1.04 -10.55 -10.07
N TYR A 25 0.93 -9.26 -10.40
CA TYR A 25 1.96 -8.25 -10.12
C TYR A 25 2.18 -8.07 -8.61
N ARG A 26 1.10 -8.06 -7.81
CA ARG A 26 1.16 -8.00 -6.34
C ARG A 26 1.79 -9.26 -5.73
N GLN A 27 1.65 -10.41 -6.38
CA GLN A 27 2.28 -11.66 -5.96
C GLN A 27 3.78 -11.69 -6.34
N TRP A 28 4.14 -11.22 -7.53
CA TRP A 28 5.53 -11.09 -7.95
C TRP A 28 6.36 -10.14 -7.07
N GLN A 29 5.77 -9.07 -6.53
CA GLN A 29 6.45 -8.21 -5.54
C GLN A 29 6.70 -8.93 -4.20
N ARG A 30 5.84 -9.89 -3.82
CA ARG A 30 6.03 -10.72 -2.62
C ARG A 30 7.10 -11.79 -2.81
N ASP A 31 7.19 -12.36 -4.02
CA ASP A 31 8.17 -13.41 -4.31
C ASP A 31 9.61 -12.85 -4.38
N ARG A 32 9.80 -11.61 -4.87
CA ARG A 32 11.08 -10.90 -4.78
C ARG A 32 11.54 -10.65 -3.34
N LEU A 33 10.62 -10.28 -2.44
CA LEU A 33 10.88 -10.10 -1.00
C LEU A 33 11.15 -11.43 -0.28
N THR A 34 10.62 -12.56 -0.77
CA THR A 34 10.83 -13.87 -0.15
C THR A 34 12.24 -14.40 -0.40
N GLN A 35 12.82 -14.10 -1.57
CA GLN A 35 14.20 -14.46 -1.87
C GLN A 35 15.21 -13.60 -1.09
N GLU A 36 14.87 -12.34 -0.78
CA GLU A 36 15.69 -11.47 0.10
C GLU A 36 15.52 -11.81 1.60
N ARG A 37 14.42 -12.45 2.00
CA ARG A 37 14.18 -12.91 3.39
C ARG A 37 15.08 -14.06 3.83
N GLU A 38 15.54 -14.91 2.93
CA GLU A 38 16.54 -15.93 3.28
C GLU A 38 17.88 -15.31 3.68
N ASP A 39 18.26 -14.18 3.06
CA ASP A 39 19.47 -13.43 3.43
C ASP A 39 19.27 -12.56 4.69
N GLN A 40 18.05 -12.08 4.95
CA GLN A 40 17.78 -11.12 6.03
C GLN A 40 17.38 -11.74 7.38
N GLN A 41 17.20 -13.06 7.47
CA GLN A 41 16.91 -13.79 8.71
C GLN A 41 17.98 -13.58 9.82
N GLN A 42 19.14 -12.98 9.50
CA GLN A 42 20.22 -12.71 10.47
C GLN A 42 20.08 -11.41 11.27
N ASP A 43 19.27 -10.43 10.85
CA ASP A 43 19.22 -9.13 11.52
C ASP A 43 17.79 -8.85 12.03
N GLY A 44 17.58 -9.14 13.32
CA GLY A 44 16.30 -9.06 14.04
C GLY A 44 15.73 -7.64 14.11
N GLY A 45 15.24 -7.15 12.98
CA GLY A 45 14.79 -5.78 12.77
C GLY A 45 13.56 -5.43 13.60
N HIS A 46 13.66 -4.29 14.29
CA HIS A 46 12.59 -3.65 15.05
C HIS A 46 11.26 -3.66 14.29
N MET A 47 10.18 -4.07 14.95
CA MET A 47 8.83 -4.03 14.37
C MET A 47 8.20 -2.67 14.66
N VAL A 48 7.75 -1.98 13.61
CA VAL A 48 7.10 -0.67 13.71
C VAL A 48 5.66 -0.75 13.21
N ARG A 49 4.79 0.10 13.76
CA ARG A 49 3.37 0.11 13.45
C ARG A 49 3.06 1.22 12.45
N CYS A 50 2.41 0.85 11.34
CA CYS A 50 1.90 1.80 10.36
C CYS A 50 0.85 2.71 11.01
N ARG A 51 1.01 4.04 10.97
CA ARG A 51 0.03 4.96 11.59
C ARG A 51 -1.35 4.92 10.91
N TRP A 52 -1.37 4.61 9.62
CA TRP A 52 -2.59 4.64 8.81
C TRP A 52 -3.40 3.33 8.88
N CYS A 53 -2.74 2.19 8.70
CA CYS A 53 -3.41 0.88 8.69
C CYS A 53 -3.27 0.11 9.99
N GLU A 54 -2.46 0.62 10.94
CA GLU A 54 -2.19 -0.02 12.22
C GLU A 54 -1.54 -1.43 12.15
N VAL A 55 -1.13 -1.83 10.95
CA VAL A 55 -0.40 -3.07 10.68
C VAL A 55 1.04 -2.96 11.19
N HIS A 56 1.52 -4.05 11.78
CA HIS A 56 2.92 -4.21 12.21
C HIS A 56 3.76 -4.70 11.02
N LEU A 57 4.83 -3.99 10.72
CA LEU A 57 5.79 -4.29 9.65
C LEU A 57 7.21 -4.08 10.20
N PRO A 58 8.23 -4.81 9.74
CA PRO A 58 9.60 -4.52 10.14
C PRO A 58 10.05 -3.11 9.67
N GLU A 59 10.88 -2.46 10.48
CA GLU A 59 11.34 -1.07 10.30
C GLU A 59 12.08 -0.85 8.98
N ASN A 60 12.83 -1.85 8.53
CA ASN A 60 13.55 -1.85 7.26
C ASN A 60 12.64 -1.61 6.03
N GLU A 61 11.40 -2.04 6.08
CA GLU A 61 10.40 -1.92 5.02
C GLU A 61 9.43 -0.75 5.27
N ALA A 62 9.52 -0.12 6.45
CA ALA A 62 8.64 0.97 6.83
C ALA A 62 9.18 2.32 6.35
N LEU A 63 8.32 3.07 5.67
CA LEU A 63 8.59 4.45 5.27
C LEU A 63 8.43 5.38 6.48
N ARG A 64 9.54 5.99 6.91
CA ARG A 64 9.56 7.01 7.97
C ARG A 64 9.20 8.38 7.40
N ASN A 65 8.22 9.05 7.98
CA ASN A 65 7.90 10.45 7.67
C ASN A 65 7.43 11.19 8.92
N ASP A 66 8.04 12.33 9.25
CA ASP A 66 7.69 13.18 10.41
C ASP A 66 7.54 12.41 11.75
N GLY A 67 8.43 11.43 12.00
CA GLY A 67 8.40 10.62 13.21
C GLY A 67 7.31 9.54 13.23
N GLN A 68 6.61 9.32 12.12
CA GLN A 68 5.62 8.27 11.95
C GLN A 68 6.03 7.25 10.89
N TRP A 69 5.58 6.02 11.07
CA TRP A 69 5.89 4.89 10.21
C TRP A 69 4.71 4.55 9.31
N PHE A 70 4.98 4.24 8.05
CA PHE A 70 3.99 3.88 7.04
C PHE A 70 4.44 2.67 6.24
N CYS A 71 3.53 1.74 5.94
CA CYS A 71 3.88 0.56 5.13
C CYS A 71 3.96 0.84 3.62
N SER A 72 3.58 2.04 3.15
CA SER A 72 3.76 2.46 1.75
C SER A 72 3.64 3.97 1.60
N SER A 73 4.18 4.51 0.49
CA SER A 73 4.01 5.92 0.09
C SER A 73 2.54 6.29 -0.06
N ALA A 74 1.70 5.39 -0.60
CA ALA A 74 0.27 5.63 -0.75
C ALA A 74 -0.45 5.87 0.58
N HIS A 75 -0.05 5.16 1.64
CA HIS A 75 -0.62 5.36 2.99
C HIS A 75 -0.13 6.62 3.65
N ARG A 76 1.16 6.96 3.49
CA ARG A 76 1.69 8.27 3.89
C ARG A 76 0.91 9.40 3.21
N ASP A 77 0.72 9.30 1.90
CA ASP A 77 0.07 10.37 1.14
C ASP A 77 -1.41 10.51 1.51
N ARG A 78 -2.11 9.41 1.81
CA ARG A 78 -3.47 9.46 2.37
C ARG A 78 -3.51 10.11 3.75
N PHE A 79 -2.61 9.72 4.64
CA PHE A 79 -2.53 10.31 5.98
C PHE A 79 -2.20 11.81 5.94
N LEU A 80 -1.30 12.24 5.05
CA LEU A 80 -1.01 13.65 4.82
C LEU A 80 -2.19 14.42 4.21
N GLN A 81 -2.97 13.78 3.34
CA GLN A 81 -4.18 14.38 2.76
C GLN A 81 -5.25 14.60 3.82
N GLU A 82 -5.50 13.63 4.70
CA GLU A 82 -6.46 13.80 5.80
C GLU A 82 -6.04 14.88 6.80
N GLN A 83 -4.74 14.96 7.14
CA GLN A 83 -4.23 16.02 8.00
C GLN A 83 -4.41 17.42 7.39
N LYS A 84 -4.36 17.56 6.06
CA LYS A 84 -4.65 18.84 5.39
C LYS A 84 -6.14 19.16 5.33
N GLN A 85 -7.00 18.14 5.24
CA GLN A 85 -8.44 18.32 5.14
C GLN A 85 -9.10 18.64 6.48
N HIS A 86 -8.52 18.18 7.58
CA HIS A 86 -8.90 18.57 8.92
C HIS A 86 -7.75 19.41 9.52
N PRO A 87 -7.65 20.72 9.20
CA PRO A 87 -6.78 21.59 9.95
C PRO A 87 -7.33 21.58 11.38
N ARG A 88 -6.74 20.75 12.24
CA ARG A 88 -6.93 20.88 13.68
C ARG A 88 -6.40 22.26 14.01
N ASP A 89 -7.32 23.14 14.34
CA ASP A 89 -7.14 24.31 15.19
C ASP A 89 -6.26 23.88 16.38
N ASN A 90 -4.95 23.95 16.20
CA ASN A 90 -3.99 23.94 17.30
C ASN A 90 -3.53 25.38 17.44
N ASP A 91 -4.50 26.23 17.73
CA ASP A 91 -4.26 27.60 18.14
C ASP A 91 -4.43 27.66 19.66
N THR A 92 -3.34 28.12 20.28
CA THR A 92 -3.28 28.68 21.62
C THR A 92 -3.50 27.74 22.83
N ASP A 93 -2.40 27.20 23.35
CA ASP A 93 -2.18 27.22 24.81
C ASP A 93 -0.69 27.49 25.05
N GLN A 94 -0.32 28.77 24.96
CA GLN A 94 0.94 29.31 25.47
C GLN A 94 0.70 30.69 26.06
#